data_AF-A0A2V6DDU2-F1
#
_entry.id   AF-A0A2V6DDU2-F1
#
_cell.length_a   1.000
_cell.length_b   1.000
_cell.length_c   1.000
_cell.angle_alpha   90.00
_cell.angle_beta   90.00
_cell.angle_gamma   90.00
#
_symmetry.space_group_name_H-M   'P 1'
#
loop_
_entity.id
_entity.type
_entity.pdbx_description
1 polymer ?
#
loop_
_entity_poly.entity_id
_entity_poly.type
_entity_poly.pdbx_seq_one_letter_code
_entity_poly.pdbx_strand_id
1 'polypeptide(L)'
;MNQALKWKLIVGFILVFVAGGISGAFLGGLYARHLFFGFHHPEQIGARMKERLRTELNLTPEQLAKISPIIDKTAVQLREIRRETAGRVHVTIAEAHRQMAANLTDEQRQKLQQIEERHHRWRHGRFPHELPAESPSATP
;
A
#
# COMPACT_ATOMS: atom_id res chain seq x y z
N MET A 1 -7.43 -50.79 18.07
CA MET A 1 -6.52 -50.00 17.19
C MET A 1 -5.48 -49.30 18.06
N ASN A 2 -4.20 -49.61 17.87
CA ASN A 2 -3.13 -49.24 18.80
C ASN A 2 -3.00 -47.72 18.94
N GLN A 3 -2.98 -47.21 20.17
CA GLN A 3 -2.84 -45.77 20.46
C GLN A 3 -1.60 -45.16 19.80
N ALA A 4 -0.51 -45.93 19.73
CA ALA A 4 0.71 -45.56 19.02
C ALA A 4 0.51 -45.33 17.52
N LEU A 5 -0.41 -46.07 16.87
CA LEU A 5 -0.70 -45.90 15.44
C LEU A 5 -1.54 -44.65 15.19
N LYS A 6 -2.51 -44.37 16.08
CA LYS A 6 -3.34 -43.16 16.02
C LYS A 6 -2.50 -41.88 16.17
N TRP A 7 -1.58 -41.85 17.13
CA TRP A 7 -0.74 -40.68 17.37
C TRP A 7 0.23 -40.40 16.21
N LYS A 8 0.81 -41.44 15.60
CA LYS A 8 1.64 -41.30 14.38
C LYS A 8 0.86 -40.73 13.19
N LEU A 9 -0.40 -41.14 13.01
CA LEU A 9 -1.27 -40.59 11.96
C LEU A 9 -1.58 -39.12 12.21
N ILE A 10 -1.92 -38.73 13.45
CA ILE A 10 -2.18 -37.32 13.82
C ILE A 10 -0.95 -36.46 13.54
N VAL A 11 0.23 -36.91 13.94
CA VAL A 11 1.50 -36.20 13.66
C VAL A 11 1.72 -36.06 12.15
N GLY A 12 1.46 -37.11 11.37
CA GLY A 12 1.57 -37.05 9.90
C GLY A 12 0.63 -36.02 9.27
N PHE A 13 -0.63 -35.98 9.69
CA PHE A 13 -1.60 -34.98 9.18
C PHE A 13 -1.21 -33.55 9.55
N ILE A 14 -0.74 -33.32 10.77
CA ILE A 14 -0.23 -32.00 11.19
C ILE A 14 0.95 -31.57 10.32
N LEU A 15 1.87 -32.49 10.02
CA LEU A 15 3.05 -32.20 9.22
C LEU A 15 2.68 -31.80 7.79
N VAL A 16 1.75 -32.53 7.16
CA VAL A 16 1.24 -32.20 5.81
C VAL A 16 0.49 -30.86 5.83
N PHE A 17 -0.31 -30.59 6.85
CA PHE A 17 -1.04 -29.32 6.98
C PHE A 17 -0.08 -28.13 7.13
N VAL A 18 0.96 -28.26 7.97
CA VAL A 18 1.97 -27.22 8.14
C VAL A 18 2.74 -26.99 6.84
N ALA A 19 3.14 -28.05 6.14
CA ALA A 19 3.81 -27.93 4.84
C ALA A 19 2.92 -27.25 3.78
N GLY A 20 1.63 -27.59 3.75
CA GLY A 20 0.64 -26.93 2.89
C GLY A 20 0.43 -25.46 3.25
N GLY A 21 0.36 -25.13 4.54
CA GLY A 21 0.24 -23.77 5.04
C GLY A 21 1.45 -22.89 4.68
N ILE A 22 2.67 -23.41 4.84
CA ILE A 22 3.90 -22.70 4.46
C ILE A 22 3.94 -22.47 2.95
N SER A 23 3.63 -23.51 2.15
CA SER A 23 3.64 -23.42 0.69
C SER A 23 2.59 -22.43 0.19
N GLY A 24 1.37 -22.49 0.73
CA GLY A 24 0.28 -21.56 0.41
C GLY A 24 0.59 -20.12 0.82
N ALA A 25 1.16 -19.90 2.01
CA ALA A 25 1.57 -18.58 2.46
C ALA A 25 2.72 -18.01 1.61
N PHE A 26 3.67 -18.84 1.18
CA PHE A 26 4.78 -18.42 0.34
C PHE A 26 4.31 -18.02 -1.07
N LEU A 27 3.58 -18.91 -1.75
CA LEU A 27 3.06 -18.66 -3.11
C LEU A 27 2.01 -17.53 -3.12
N GLY A 28 1.04 -17.57 -2.20
CA GLY A 28 0.03 -16.54 -2.04
C GLY A 28 0.63 -15.19 -1.64
N GLY A 29 1.66 -15.21 -0.77
CA GLY A 29 2.40 -14.02 -0.36
C GLY A 29 3.12 -13.35 -1.53
N LEU A 30 3.80 -14.12 -2.39
CA LEU A 30 4.47 -13.59 -3.58
C LEU A 30 3.48 -13.01 -4.61
N TYR A 31 2.36 -13.68 -4.84
CA TYR A 31 1.35 -13.23 -5.81
C TYR A 31 0.61 -11.98 -5.33
N ALA A 32 0.23 -11.96 -4.04
CA ALA A 32 -0.29 -10.77 -3.39
C ALA A 32 0.74 -9.63 -3.43
N ARG A 33 2.01 -9.92 -3.14
CA ARG A 33 3.08 -8.92 -3.25
C ARG A 33 3.17 -8.34 -4.66
N HIS A 34 3.08 -9.15 -5.71
CA HIS A 34 3.16 -8.64 -7.08
C HIS A 34 1.97 -7.73 -7.45
N LEU A 35 0.75 -8.13 -7.09
CA LEU A 35 -0.46 -7.32 -7.32
C LEU A 35 -0.50 -6.04 -6.46
N PHE A 36 -0.05 -6.12 -5.20
CA PHE A 36 -0.09 -4.97 -4.27
C PHE A 36 1.12 -4.02 -4.39
N PHE A 37 2.31 -4.49 -4.77
CA PHE A 37 3.49 -3.63 -4.97
C PHE A 37 3.54 -2.97 -6.36
N GLY A 38 2.77 -3.48 -7.34
CA GLY A 38 2.61 -2.88 -8.66
C GLY A 38 1.99 -1.47 -8.66
N PHE A 39 1.36 -1.04 -7.56
CA PHE A 39 0.63 0.24 -7.50
C PHE A 39 1.21 1.30 -6.54
N HIS A 40 2.26 1.01 -5.77
CA HIS A 40 2.55 1.81 -4.55
C HIS A 40 3.94 2.46 -4.46
N HIS A 41 4.66 2.64 -5.57
CA HIS A 41 5.85 3.51 -5.58
C HIS A 41 5.56 4.75 -6.42
N PRO A 42 5.05 5.85 -5.81
CA PRO A 42 4.75 7.08 -6.53
C PRO A 42 5.98 7.65 -7.24
N GLU A 43 7.18 7.41 -6.69
CA GLU A 43 8.44 7.77 -7.32
C GLU A 43 8.72 7.04 -8.64
N GLN A 44 8.14 5.86 -8.84
CA GLN A 44 8.36 5.04 -10.04
C GLN A 44 7.30 5.25 -11.13
N ILE A 45 6.32 6.15 -10.93
CA ILE A 45 5.24 6.36 -11.90
C ILE A 45 5.81 6.71 -13.28
N GLY A 46 6.76 7.65 -13.34
CA GLY A 46 7.40 8.05 -14.60
C GLY A 46 8.16 6.90 -15.26
N ALA A 47 8.95 6.14 -14.49
CA ALA A 47 9.70 5.00 -14.98
C ALA A 47 8.79 3.89 -15.53
N ARG A 48 7.69 3.57 -14.83
CA ARG A 48 6.71 2.57 -15.28
C ARG A 48 5.96 3.02 -16.52
N MET A 49 5.61 4.31 -16.62
CA MET A 49 5.01 4.87 -17.84
C MET A 49 5.94 4.78 -19.04
N LYS A 50 7.22 5.14 -18.86
CA LYS A 50 8.25 5.01 -19.90
C LYS A 50 8.41 3.57 -20.37
N GLU A 51 8.54 2.63 -19.43
CA GLU A 51 8.72 1.21 -19.77
C GLU A 51 7.51 0.61 -20.48
N ARG A 52 6.31 0.94 -20.00
CA ARG A 52 5.06 0.53 -20.65
C ARG A 52 4.96 1.09 -22.07
N LEU A 53 5.17 2.39 -22.25
CA LEU A 53 5.11 3.01 -23.57
C LEU A 53 6.18 2.49 -24.52
N ARG A 54 7.40 2.26 -24.01
CA ARG A 54 8.48 1.62 -24.77
C ARG A 54 8.07 0.26 -25.29
N THR A 55 7.50 -0.58 -24.42
CA THR A 55 7.13 -1.97 -24.76
C THR A 55 5.93 -2.03 -25.70
N GLU A 56 4.85 -1.31 -25.37
CA GLU A 56 3.58 -1.37 -26.10
C GLU A 56 3.68 -0.71 -27.49
N LEU A 57 4.52 0.33 -27.63
CA LEU A 57 4.68 1.07 -28.89
C LEU A 57 5.97 0.72 -29.63
N ASN A 58 6.78 -0.20 -29.10
CA ASN A 58 8.08 -0.58 -29.65
C ASN A 58 8.99 0.64 -29.95
N LEU A 59 9.09 1.56 -28.99
CA LEU A 59 9.81 2.82 -29.19
C LEU A 59 11.32 2.59 -29.34
N THR A 60 11.95 3.29 -30.30
CA THR A 60 13.40 3.36 -30.38
C THR A 60 13.98 4.17 -29.20
N PRO A 61 15.27 3.99 -28.87
CA PRO A 61 15.92 4.79 -27.83
C PRO A 61 15.79 6.30 -28.06
N GLU A 62 15.87 6.76 -29.32
CA GLU A 62 15.75 8.17 -29.69
C GLU A 62 14.32 8.69 -29.48
N GLN A 63 13.31 7.89 -29.84
CA GLN A 63 11.91 8.25 -29.59
C GLN A 63 11.62 8.32 -28.10
N LEU A 64 12.09 7.34 -27.32
CA LEU A 64 11.94 7.31 -25.88
C LEU A 64 12.63 8.53 -25.22
N ALA A 65 13.81 8.92 -25.70
CA ALA A 65 14.52 10.10 -25.22
C ALA A 65 13.72 11.39 -25.46
N LYS A 66 13.05 11.52 -26.61
CA LYS A 66 12.22 12.69 -26.94
C LYS A 66 10.97 12.80 -26.08
N ILE A 67 10.31 11.68 -25.75
CA ILE A 67 9.07 11.70 -24.95
C ILE A 67 9.32 11.65 -23.44
N SER A 68 10.52 11.25 -23.00
CA SER A 68 10.86 11.11 -21.59
C SER A 68 10.59 12.38 -20.77
N PRO A 69 10.97 13.60 -21.21
CA PRO A 69 10.68 14.83 -20.48
C PRO A 69 9.18 15.10 -20.30
N ILE A 70 8.35 14.71 -21.27
CA ILE A 70 6.89 14.84 -21.19
C ILE A 70 6.34 13.93 -20.09
N ILE A 71 6.82 12.68 -20.06
CA ILE A 71 6.42 11.70 -19.06
C ILE A 71 6.89 12.13 -17.66
N ASP A 72 8.11 12.63 -17.53
CA ASP A 72 8.66 13.07 -16.25
C ASP A 72 7.88 14.26 -15.68
N LYS A 73 7.59 15.27 -16.50
CA LYS A 73 6.72 16.39 -16.11
C LYS A 73 5.34 15.90 -15.67
N THR A 74 4.75 14.98 -16.43
CA THR A 74 3.44 14.40 -16.09
C THR A 74 3.48 13.64 -14.75
N ALA A 75 4.55 12.88 -14.49
CA ALA A 75 4.71 12.15 -13.24
C ALA A 75 4.80 13.10 -12.03
N VAL A 76 5.49 14.24 -12.17
CA VAL A 76 5.54 15.28 -11.13
C VAL A 76 4.15 15.86 -10.87
N GLN A 77 3.43 16.27 -11.92
CA GLN A 77 2.06 16.82 -11.77
C GLN A 77 1.10 15.82 -11.11
N LEU A 78 1.17 14.54 -11.50
CA LEU A 78 0.38 13.49 -10.86
C LEU A 78 0.73 13.30 -9.38
N ARG A 79 1.99 13.50 -8.99
CA ARG A 79 2.42 13.44 -7.58
C ARG A 79 1.83 14.59 -6.78
N GLU A 80 1.86 15.80 -7.31
CA GLU A 80 1.25 16.98 -6.69
C GLU A 80 -0.25 16.81 -6.51
N ILE A 81 -0.97 16.40 -7.56
CA ILE A 81 -2.42 16.13 -7.49
C ILE A 81 -2.73 15.09 -6.41
N ARG A 82 -1.95 14.01 -6.33
CA ARG A 82 -2.12 12.98 -5.29
C ARG A 82 -1.93 13.55 -3.90
N ARG A 83 -0.90 14.39 -3.69
CA ARG A 83 -0.61 15.01 -2.39
C ARG A 83 -1.74 15.93 -1.95
N GLU A 84 -2.20 16.81 -2.84
CA GLU A 84 -3.31 17.72 -2.55
C GLU A 84 -4.60 16.95 -2.27
N THR A 85 -4.94 15.99 -3.13
CA THR A 85 -6.14 15.16 -2.99
C THR A 85 -6.11 14.34 -1.69
N ALA A 86 -4.95 13.79 -1.31
CA ALA A 86 -4.79 13.05 -0.07
C ALA A 86 -5.08 13.93 1.16
N GLY A 87 -4.61 15.18 1.16
CA GLY A 87 -4.93 16.16 2.20
C GLY A 87 -6.44 16.44 2.29
N ARG A 88 -7.08 16.71 1.16
CA ARG A 88 -8.53 16.95 1.09
C ARG A 88 -9.33 15.76 1.58
N VAL A 89 -8.97 14.55 1.14
CA VAL A 89 -9.61 13.30 1.60
C VAL A 89 -9.46 13.13 3.11
N HIS A 90 -8.28 13.42 3.68
CA HIS A 90 -8.09 13.33 5.13
C HIS A 90 -9.01 14.28 5.89
N VAL A 91 -9.10 15.54 5.46
CA VAL A 91 -10.00 16.54 6.06
C VAL A 91 -11.46 16.09 5.98
N THR A 92 -11.92 15.64 4.82
CA THR A 92 -13.30 15.17 4.63
C THR A 92 -13.63 13.97 5.53
N ILE A 93 -12.71 13.00 5.65
CA ILE A 93 -12.91 11.84 6.53
C ILE A 93 -12.93 12.26 7.99
N ALA A 94 -12.01 13.13 8.42
CA ALA A 94 -11.94 13.62 9.79
C ALA A 94 -13.23 14.36 10.20
N GLU A 95 -13.77 15.17 9.29
CA GLU A 95 -15.04 15.86 9.51
C GLU A 95 -16.22 14.87 9.62
N ALA A 96 -16.29 13.88 8.72
CA ALA A 96 -17.30 12.82 8.81
C ALA A 96 -17.21 12.04 10.15
N HIS A 97 -15.99 11.74 10.63
CA HIS A 97 -15.81 11.11 11.94
C HIS A 97 -16.33 11.98 13.08
N ARG A 98 -16.08 13.31 13.05
CA ARG A 98 -16.60 14.24 14.07
C ARG A 98 -18.13 14.27 14.08
N GLN A 99 -18.75 14.35 12.91
CA GLN A 99 -20.21 14.36 12.77
C GLN A 99 -20.83 13.05 13.24
N MET A 100 -20.23 11.90 12.90
CA MET A 100 -20.68 10.61 13.41
C MET A 100 -20.53 10.53 14.93
N ALA A 101 -19.39 10.94 15.49
CA ALA A 101 -19.13 10.88 16.93
C ALA A 101 -20.18 11.61 17.77
N ALA A 102 -20.76 12.70 17.27
CA ALA A 102 -21.82 13.44 17.96
C ALA A 102 -23.12 12.62 18.16
N ASN A 103 -23.31 11.56 17.39
CA ASN A 103 -24.51 10.71 17.41
C ASN A 103 -24.28 9.36 18.12
N LEU A 104 -23.12 9.17 18.76
CA LEU A 104 -22.69 7.89 19.32
C LEU A 104 -22.58 7.93 20.84
N THR A 105 -22.81 6.78 21.47
CA THR A 105 -22.51 6.60 22.90
C THR A 105 -21.00 6.71 23.16
N ASP A 106 -20.59 6.87 24.42
CA ASP A 106 -19.16 6.92 24.78
C ASP A 106 -18.40 5.66 24.33
N GLU A 107 -18.99 4.48 24.53
CA GLU A 107 -18.40 3.20 24.10
C GLU A 107 -18.26 3.12 22.58
N GLN A 108 -19.28 3.56 21.83
CA GLN A 108 -19.23 3.59 20.37
C GLN A 108 -18.21 4.61 19.83
N ARG A 109 -18.06 5.77 20.49
CA ARG A 109 -17.02 6.76 20.15
C ARG A 109 -15.62 6.20 20.35
N GLN A 110 -15.37 5.49 21.45
CA GLN A 110 -14.09 4.85 21.69
C GLN A 110 -13.79 3.80 20.61
N LYS A 111 -14.80 3.03 20.19
CA LYS A 111 -14.65 2.07 19.09
C LYS A 111 -14.37 2.76 17.75
N LEU A 112 -15.02 3.88 17.46
CA LEU A 112 -14.77 4.68 16.26
C LEU A 112 -13.32 5.18 16.21
N GLN A 113 -12.79 5.68 17.32
CA GLN A 113 -11.38 6.09 17.43
C GLN A 113 -10.40 4.93 17.17
N GLN A 114 -10.67 3.74 17.71
CA GLN A 114 -9.82 2.56 17.45
C GLN A 114 -9.83 2.14 15.97
N ILE A 115 -10.97 2.29 15.29
CA ILE A 115 -11.08 2.04 13.85
C ILE A 115 -10.23 3.05 13.08
N GLU A 116 -10.32 4.33 13.41
CA GLU A 116 -9.54 5.41 12.80
C GLU A 116 -8.02 5.20 12.99
N GLU A 117 -7.58 4.91 14.22
CA GLU A 117 -6.17 4.63 14.51
C GLU A 117 -5.64 3.42 13.73
N ARG A 118 -6.46 2.38 13.58
CA ARG A 118 -6.10 1.22 12.76
C ARG A 118 -5.91 1.67 11.32
N HIS A 119 -6.86 2.40 10.75
CA HIS A 119 -6.72 2.92 9.38
C HIS A 119 -5.48 3.82 9.20
N HIS A 120 -5.16 4.66 10.18
CA HIS A 120 -3.93 5.47 10.16
C HIS A 120 -2.67 4.61 10.18
N ARG A 121 -2.57 3.63 11.09
CA ARG A 121 -1.42 2.71 11.16
C ARG A 121 -1.23 1.92 9.87
N TRP A 122 -2.32 1.45 9.26
CA TRP A 122 -2.28 0.76 7.97
C TRP A 122 -1.84 1.68 6.82
N ARG A 123 -2.16 2.98 6.86
CA ARG A 123 -1.66 3.95 5.88
C ARG A 123 -0.17 4.29 6.10
N HIS A 124 0.25 4.56 7.32
CA HIS A 124 1.65 4.90 7.63
C HIS A 124 2.61 3.71 7.49
N GLY A 125 2.17 2.48 7.79
CA GLY A 125 2.98 1.27 7.59
C GLY A 125 3.13 0.86 6.12
N ARG A 126 2.33 1.43 5.20
CA ARG A 126 2.31 1.08 3.77
C ARG A 126 2.86 2.18 2.86
N PHE A 127 2.99 3.41 3.37
CA PHE A 127 3.61 4.55 2.71
C PHE A 127 4.71 5.09 3.63
N PRO A 128 5.99 4.77 3.39
CA PRO A 128 7.08 5.49 4.02
C PRO A 128 6.91 6.97 3.68
N HIS A 129 6.92 7.83 4.69
CA HIS A 129 6.98 9.28 4.51
C HIS A 129 8.16 9.63 3.58
N GLU A 130 7.90 10.21 2.40
CA GLU A 130 8.81 11.23 1.89
C GLU A 130 8.80 12.32 2.95
N LEU A 131 9.92 12.46 3.67
CA LEU A 131 10.14 13.50 4.66
C LEU A 131 9.77 14.86 4.06
N PRO A 132 9.02 15.73 4.77
CA PRO A 132 8.83 17.09 4.28
C PRO A 132 10.20 17.74 4.18
N ALA A 133 10.53 18.23 2.98
CA ALA A 133 11.69 19.08 2.75
C ALA A 133 11.72 20.14 3.86
N GLU A 134 12.87 20.24 4.53
CA GLU A 134 13.16 21.18 5.60
C GLU A 134 12.51 22.54 5.33
N SER A 135 11.57 22.93 6.18
CA SER A 135 11.20 24.33 6.32
C SER A 135 12.48 25.11 6.64
N PRO A 136 12.85 26.16 5.88
CA PRO A 136 14.05 26.93 6.18
C PRO A 136 13.89 27.52 7.57
N SER A 137 14.80 27.16 8.49
CA SER A 137 14.89 27.73 9.81
C SER A 137 15.03 29.24 9.70
N ALA A 138 13.94 29.96 9.93
CA ALA A 138 13.99 31.37 10.27
C ALA A 138 14.76 31.47 11.60
N THR A 139 15.97 32.02 11.53
CA THR A 139 16.75 32.39 12.71
C THR A 139 16.70 33.92 12.82
N PRO A 140 16.46 34.48 14.02
CA PRO A 140 16.29 35.92 14.25
C PRO A 140 17.57 36.73 14.05
#